data_AF-A0A955CH46-F1
#
_entry.id   AF-A0A955CH46-F1
#
_cell.length_a   1.000
_cell.length_b   1.000
_cell.length_c   1.000
_cell.angle_alpha   90.00
_cell.angle_beta   90.00
_cell.angle_gamma   90.00
#
_symmetry.space_group_name_H-M   'P 1'
#
loop_
_entity.id
_entity.type
_entity.pdbx_description
1 polymer ?
#
loop_
_entity_poly.entity_id
_entity_poly.type
_entity_poly.pdbx_seq_one_letter_code
_entity_poly.pdbx_strand_id
1 'polypeptide(L)'
;MTRSIRIGAVGESHFIVTEDLAIRFGDESVPPVLSTPSLIWYLEHAAIHALQPALEAGEMSVGVVVHVEHLAPTPLGAEVTCRARVIFLDGASVTFQVEAHDGTEPIARGTHKRQILQSVRMGRRVRRKQSAQE
;
A
#
# COMPACT_ATOMS: atom_id res chain seq x y z
N MET A 1 26.29 -6.53 0.97
CA MET A 1 25.98 -5.64 2.09
C MET A 1 24.72 -6.16 2.75
N THR A 2 24.66 -6.22 4.08
CA THR A 2 23.49 -6.80 4.78
C THR A 2 22.37 -5.77 4.75
N ARG A 3 21.30 -6.10 4.02
CA ARG A 3 20.06 -5.31 3.92
C ARG A 3 19.54 -4.95 5.31
N SER A 4 19.54 -3.67 5.69
CA SER A 4 19.12 -3.23 7.03
C SER A 4 17.67 -2.75 7.04
N ILE A 5 16.73 -3.61 6.63
CA ILE A 5 15.32 -3.37 6.97
C ILE A 5 15.15 -3.73 8.44
N ARG A 6 14.65 -2.79 9.23
CA ARG A 6 14.44 -2.99 10.66
C ARG A 6 12.96 -3.24 10.94
N ILE A 7 12.67 -4.26 11.75
CA ILE A 7 11.35 -4.38 12.38
C ILE A 7 11.07 -3.09 13.16
N GLY A 8 9.85 -2.59 13.05
CA GLY A 8 9.43 -1.32 13.60
C GLY A 8 9.69 -0.11 12.71
N ALA A 9 10.41 -0.25 11.59
CA ALA A 9 10.52 0.82 10.58
C ALA A 9 9.13 1.21 10.08
N VAL A 10 8.93 2.51 9.84
CA VAL A 10 7.64 3.09 9.48
C VAL A 10 7.79 3.94 8.23
N GLY A 11 6.80 3.85 7.36
CA GLY A 11 6.53 4.82 6.31
C GLY A 11 5.10 5.32 6.42
N GLU A 12 4.89 6.52 5.90
CA GLU A 12 3.61 7.22 5.95
C GLU A 12 3.27 7.79 4.56
N SER A 13 1.99 7.95 4.29
CA SER A 13 1.49 8.70 3.15
C SER A 13 0.29 9.53 3.58
N HIS A 14 0.19 10.74 3.03
CA HIS A 14 -0.85 11.69 3.37
C HIS A 14 -1.56 12.14 2.09
N PHE A 15 -2.87 12.34 2.17
CA PHE A 15 -3.65 12.83 1.05
C PHE A 15 -4.94 13.50 1.51
N ILE A 16 -5.53 14.32 0.64
CA ILE A 16 -6.87 14.87 0.79
C ILE A 16 -7.80 14.02 -0.05
N VAL A 17 -8.97 13.65 0.48
CA VAL A 17 -9.97 12.90 -0.28
C VAL A 17 -10.56 13.78 -1.37
N THR A 18 -10.17 13.52 -2.62
CA THR A 18 -10.70 14.18 -3.82
C THR A 18 -11.71 13.29 -4.53
N GLU A 19 -12.46 13.87 -5.47
CA GLU A 19 -13.53 13.18 -6.22
C GLU A 19 -13.01 11.92 -6.97
N ASP A 20 -11.77 11.91 -7.43
CA ASP A 20 -11.15 10.74 -8.09
C ASP A 20 -10.83 9.60 -7.11
N LEU A 21 -10.73 9.89 -5.81
CA LEU A 21 -10.50 8.89 -4.77
C LEU A 21 -11.79 8.32 -4.20
N ALA A 22 -12.91 8.99 -4.45
CA ALA A 22 -14.22 8.57 -3.98
C ALA A 22 -14.71 7.29 -4.67
N ILE A 23 -15.65 6.60 -4.03
CA ILE A 23 -16.33 5.44 -4.61
C ILE A 23 -17.10 5.86 -5.88
N ARG A 24 -16.81 5.18 -6.99
CA ARG A 24 -17.44 5.40 -8.31
C ARG A 24 -18.01 4.11 -8.92
N PHE A 25 -18.07 3.06 -8.10
CA PHE A 25 -18.56 1.75 -8.47
C PHE A 25 -19.53 1.29 -7.38
N GLY A 26 -20.52 0.49 -7.76
CA GLY A 26 -21.57 0.05 -6.83
C GLY A 26 -22.84 0.87 -6.96
N ASP A 27 -23.60 0.93 -5.87
CA ASP A 27 -24.91 1.57 -5.83
C ASP A 27 -24.79 3.10 -5.87
N GLU A 28 -25.58 3.74 -6.74
CA GLU A 28 -25.62 5.20 -6.93
C GLU A 28 -26.12 5.96 -5.69
N SER A 29 -26.76 5.28 -4.73
CA SER A 29 -27.20 5.86 -3.46
C SER A 29 -26.08 6.08 -2.44
N VAL A 30 -24.88 5.55 -2.67
CA VAL A 30 -23.74 5.74 -1.76
C VAL A 30 -23.20 7.17 -1.90
N PRO A 31 -23.09 7.96 -0.81
CA PRO A 31 -22.48 9.28 -0.87
C PRO A 31 -21.02 9.23 -1.36
N PRO A 32 -20.49 10.31 -1.95
CA PRO A 32 -19.11 10.37 -2.41
C PRO A 32 -18.15 10.36 -1.20
N VAL A 33 -17.69 9.16 -0.85
CA VAL A 33 -16.75 8.90 0.25
C VAL A 33 -15.52 8.16 -0.28
N LEU A 34 -14.41 8.24 0.44
CA LEU A 34 -13.18 7.54 0.10
C LEU A 34 -13.45 6.05 -0.20
N SER A 35 -13.03 5.59 -1.38
CA SER A 35 -13.21 4.18 -1.74
C SER A 35 -12.19 3.28 -1.05
N THR A 36 -12.59 2.05 -0.72
CA THR A 36 -11.66 1.04 -0.17
C THR A 36 -10.44 0.79 -1.06
N PRO A 37 -10.55 0.68 -2.41
CA PRO A 37 -9.39 0.57 -3.28
C PRO A 37 -8.43 1.77 -3.19
N SER A 38 -8.96 2.99 -3.16
CA SER A 38 -8.15 4.21 -3.00
C SER A 38 -7.43 4.22 -1.66
N LEU A 39 -8.11 3.85 -0.57
CA LEU A 39 -7.49 3.71 0.75
C LEU A 39 -6.34 2.68 0.73
N ILE A 40 -6.57 1.50 0.13
CA ILE A 40 -5.54 0.46 -0.01
C ILE A 40 -4.34 0.99 -0.80
N TRP A 41 -4.58 1.75 -1.88
CA TRP A 41 -3.51 2.37 -2.67
C TRP A 41 -2.57 3.22 -1.81
N TYR A 42 -3.10 4.05 -0.91
CA TYR A 42 -2.27 4.86 -0.02
C TYR A 42 -1.61 4.03 1.09
N LEU A 43 -2.27 3.02 1.66
CA LEU A 43 -1.62 2.08 2.59
C LEU A 43 -0.44 1.35 1.94
N GLU A 44 -0.53 1.02 0.65
CA GLU A 44 0.59 0.46 -0.11
C GLU A 44 1.74 1.47 -0.30
N HIS A 45 1.44 2.76 -0.52
CA HIS A 45 2.46 3.81 -0.62
C HIS A 45 3.19 4.01 0.71
N ALA A 46 2.47 4.02 1.83
CA ALA A 46 3.09 4.04 3.15
C ALA A 46 4.07 2.87 3.34
N ALA A 47 3.71 1.66 2.89
CA ALA A 47 4.60 0.50 2.94
C ALA A 47 5.81 0.60 2.00
N ILE A 48 5.66 1.24 0.83
CA ILE A 48 6.77 1.54 -0.08
C ILE A 48 7.74 2.53 0.57
N HIS A 49 7.23 3.63 1.14
CA HIS A 49 8.04 4.63 1.83
C HIS A 49 8.82 4.03 3.01
N ALA A 50 8.21 3.06 3.72
CA ALA A 50 8.88 2.33 4.79
C ALA A 50 10.10 1.52 4.31
N LEU A 51 10.06 1.02 3.07
CA LEU A 51 11.13 0.20 2.48
C LEU A 51 12.20 1.00 1.76
N GLN A 52 11.82 2.15 1.19
CA GLN A 52 12.64 2.90 0.24
C GLN A 52 14.07 3.20 0.73
N PRO A 53 14.31 3.57 2.01
CA PRO A 53 15.67 3.80 2.52
C PRO A 53 16.57 2.55 2.53
N ALA A 54 15.98 1.35 2.43
CA ALA A 54 16.67 0.06 2.52
C ALA A 54 16.62 -0.75 1.20
N LEU A 55 16.16 -0.15 0.10
CA LEU A 55 16.24 -0.75 -1.24
C LEU A 55 17.61 -0.44 -1.86
N GLU A 56 18.26 -1.46 -2.43
CA GLU A 56 19.50 -1.29 -3.18
C GLU A 56 19.22 -0.87 -4.63
N ALA A 57 20.25 -0.40 -5.34
CA ALA A 57 20.13 -0.05 -6.75
C ALA A 57 19.63 -1.24 -7.58
N GLY A 58 18.59 -1.01 -8.39
CA GLY A 58 17.96 -2.05 -9.22
C GLY A 58 16.93 -2.92 -8.49
N GLU A 59 16.71 -2.70 -7.18
CA GLU A 59 15.63 -3.34 -6.44
C GLU A 59 14.32 -2.56 -6.53
N MET A 60 13.22 -3.29 -6.41
CA MET A 60 11.87 -2.79 -6.21
C MET A 60 11.13 -3.71 -5.24
N SER A 61 9.97 -3.27 -4.75
CA SER A 61 9.05 -4.14 -4.01
C SER A 61 7.69 -4.20 -4.67
N VAL A 62 7.03 -5.35 -4.60
CA VAL A 62 5.66 -5.55 -5.10
C VAL A 62 4.77 -6.10 -4.00
N GLY A 63 3.54 -5.60 -3.89
CA GLY A 63 2.51 -6.16 -3.02
C GLY A 63 2.16 -7.58 -3.46
N VAL A 64 1.98 -8.49 -2.49
CA VAL A 64 1.61 -9.89 -2.76
C VAL A 64 0.42 -10.37 -1.93
N VAL A 65 0.14 -9.72 -0.79
CA VAL A 65 -1.05 -9.97 0.05
C VAL A 65 -1.48 -8.67 0.69
N VAL A 66 -2.78 -8.39 0.68
CA VAL A 66 -3.41 -7.30 1.42
C VAL A 66 -4.62 -7.83 2.19
N HIS A 67 -4.75 -7.44 3.45
CA HIS A 67 -5.92 -7.72 4.28
C HIS A 67 -6.24 -6.47 5.09
N VAL A 68 -7.32 -5.77 4.74
CA VAL A 68 -7.69 -4.47 5.33
C VAL A 68 -9.17 -4.47 5.68
N GLU A 69 -9.48 -4.00 6.89
CA GLU A 69 -10.81 -3.60 7.31
C GLU A 69 -10.94 -2.09 7.10
N HIS A 70 -11.98 -1.64 6.38
CA HIS A 70 -12.34 -0.22 6.21
C HIS A 70 -13.46 0.08 7.21
N LEU A 71 -13.11 0.82 8.26
CA LEU A 71 -13.88 0.89 9.50
C LEU A 71 -14.94 2.00 9.50
N ALA A 72 -14.64 3.12 8.84
CA ALA A 72 -15.50 4.29 8.81
C ALA A 72 -15.42 5.01 7.45
N PRO A 73 -16.49 5.66 6.99
CA PRO A 73 -16.48 6.44 5.75
C PRO A 73 -15.76 7.77 5.94
N THR A 74 -14.95 8.17 4.95
CA THR A 74 -14.27 9.48 4.96
C THR A 74 -14.81 10.38 3.85
N PRO A 75 -15.31 11.60 4.17
CA PRO A 75 -15.89 12.50 3.18
C PRO A 75 -14.82 13.19 2.32
N LEU A 76 -15.26 13.76 1.19
CA LEU A 76 -14.44 14.65 0.36
C LEU A 76 -13.87 15.82 1.18
N GLY A 77 -12.63 16.19 0.89
CA GLY A 77 -11.91 17.28 1.55
C GLY A 77 -11.27 16.93 2.88
N ALA A 78 -11.53 15.75 3.45
CA ALA A 78 -10.85 15.29 4.67
C ALA A 78 -9.39 14.91 4.39
N GLU A 79 -8.52 15.17 5.35
CA GLU A 79 -7.11 14.77 5.33
C GLU A 79 -6.94 13.37 5.92
N VAL A 80 -6.34 12.45 5.18
CA VAL A 80 -6.09 11.09 5.61
C VAL A 80 -4.60 10.85 5.76
N THR A 81 -4.22 10.25 6.90
CA THR A 81 -2.89 9.74 7.16
C THR A 81 -2.91 8.22 7.13
N CYS A 82 -2.12 7.60 6.26
CA CYS A 82 -1.88 6.16 6.26
C CYS A 82 -0.49 5.86 6.78
N ARG A 83 -0.37 4.81 7.61
CA ARG A 83 0.90 4.38 8.19
C ARG A 83 1.11 2.89 7.95
N ALA A 84 2.34 2.51 7.63
CA ALA A 84 2.75 1.12 7.52
C ALA A 84 3.99 0.87 8.39
N ARG A 85 3.90 -0.09 9.31
CA ARG A 85 4.99 -0.49 10.20
C ARG A 85 5.45 -1.89 9.85
N VAL A 86 6.76 -2.09 9.65
CA VAL A 86 7.34 -3.42 9.47
C VAL A 86 7.15 -4.24 10.76
N ILE A 87 6.44 -5.36 10.68
CA ILE A 87 6.20 -6.24 11.83
C ILE A 87 6.89 -7.61 11.70
N PHE A 88 7.25 -8.02 10.48
CA PHE A 88 7.90 -9.30 10.24
C PHE A 88 8.75 -9.29 8.97
N LEU A 89 9.90 -9.97 9.03
CA LEU A 89 10.87 -10.12 7.94
C LEU A 89 11.17 -11.61 7.72
N ASP A 90 11.05 -12.05 6.48
CA ASP A 90 11.38 -13.41 6.05
C ASP A 90 12.13 -13.35 4.71
N GLY A 91 13.47 -13.29 4.78
CA GLY A 91 14.32 -13.05 3.62
C GLY A 91 13.96 -11.73 2.90
N ALA A 92 13.44 -11.85 1.68
CA ALA A 92 12.99 -10.70 0.87
C ALA A 92 11.48 -10.41 0.99
N SER A 93 10.75 -11.16 1.82
CA SER A 93 9.36 -10.93 2.16
C SER A 93 9.27 -10.03 3.40
N VAL A 94 8.48 -8.96 3.31
CA VAL A 94 8.26 -8.00 4.39
C VAL A 94 6.77 -7.87 4.67
N THR A 95 6.37 -8.06 5.93
CA THR A 95 4.99 -7.89 6.37
C THR A 95 4.86 -6.62 7.19
N PHE A 96 3.80 -5.87 6.91
CA PHE A 96 3.46 -4.61 7.53
C PHE A 96 2.16 -4.74 8.30
N GLN A 97 2.10 -4.12 9.47
CA GLN A 97 0.83 -3.66 10.02
C GLN A 97 0.52 -2.31 9.35
N VAL A 98 -0.72 -2.15 8.89
CA VAL A 98 -1.18 -0.93 8.24
C VAL A 98 -2.38 -0.35 8.98
N GLU A 99 -2.45 0.98 9.04
CA GLU A 99 -3.54 1.73 9.66
C GLU A 99 -3.76 3.06 8.94
N ALA A 100 -4.97 3.60 9.04
CA ALA A 100 -5.28 4.95 8.57
C ALA A 100 -6.23 5.69 9.49
N HIS A 101 -6.12 7.02 9.50
CA HIS A 101 -6.92 7.94 10.30
C HIS A 101 -7.24 9.19 9.47
N ASP A 102 -8.46 9.72 9.57
CA ASP A 102 -8.92 10.88 8.76
C ASP A 102 -8.93 12.23 9.53
N GLY A 103 -8.26 12.25 10.67
CA GLY A 103 -8.23 13.38 11.60
C GLY A 103 -9.35 13.35 12.64
N THR A 104 -10.41 12.57 12.39
CA THR A 104 -11.54 12.40 13.32
C THR A 104 -11.50 11.03 13.99
N GLU A 105 -11.37 9.96 13.22
CA GLU A 105 -11.38 8.59 13.72
C GLU A 105 -10.48 7.62 12.93
N PRO A 106 -10.17 6.43 13.49
CA PRO A 106 -9.49 5.38 12.73
C PRO A 106 -10.39 4.83 11.62
N ILE A 107 -9.93 4.94 10.38
CA ILE A 107 -10.70 4.52 9.21
C ILE A 107 -10.23 3.17 8.65
N ALA A 108 -9.03 2.73 9.01
CA ALA A 108 -8.50 1.46 8.50
C ALA A 108 -7.56 0.76 9.47
N ARG A 109 -7.59 -0.57 9.43
CA ARG A 109 -6.55 -1.43 10.03
C ARG A 109 -6.33 -2.68 9.20
N GLY A 110 -5.14 -3.25 9.29
CA GLY A 110 -4.88 -4.54 8.65
C GLY A 110 -3.42 -4.91 8.52
N THR A 111 -3.15 -5.79 7.56
CA THR A 111 -1.80 -6.20 7.20
C THR A 111 -1.59 -6.13 5.69
N HIS A 112 -0.34 -5.89 5.32
CA HIS A 112 0.09 -5.87 3.93
C HIS A 112 1.44 -6.58 3.81
N LYS A 113 1.65 -7.36 2.76
CA LYS A 113 2.91 -8.09 2.53
C LYS A 113 3.49 -7.70 1.18
N ARG A 114 4.77 -7.31 1.19
CA ARG A 114 5.54 -6.96 0.01
C ARG A 114 6.70 -7.93 -0.20
N GLN A 115 6.99 -8.23 -1.45
CA GLN A 115 8.17 -9.00 -1.86
C GLN A 115 9.18 -8.05 -2.52
N ILE A 116 10.42 -8.09 -2.05
CA ILE A 116 11.52 -7.36 -2.70
C ILE A 116 12.18 -8.26 -3.74
N LEU A 117 12.49 -7.66 -4.89
CA LEU A 117 13.12 -8.32 -6.01
C LEU A 117 13.83 -7.32 -6.92
N GLN A 118 14.69 -7.86 -7.79
CA GLN A 118 15.33 -7.12 -8.85
C GLN A 118 14.32 -6.72 -9.93
N SER A 119 14.28 -5.44 -10.30
CA SER A 119 13.37 -4.88 -11.31
C SER A 119 13.52 -5.59 -12.67
N VAL A 120 14.75 -5.97 -13.03
CA VAL A 120 15.05 -6.74 -14.25
C VAL A 120 14.37 -8.11 -14.26
N ARG A 121 14.23 -8.77 -13.09
CA ARG A 121 13.57 -10.07 -12.96
C ARG A 121 12.07 -9.93 -13.21
N MET A 122 11.46 -8.86 -12.68
CA MET A 122 10.04 -8.57 -12.94
C MET A 122 9.80 -8.28 -14.43
N GLY A 123 10.60 -7.40 -15.03
CA GLY A 123 10.49 -7.07 -16.45
C GLY A 123 10.61 -8.29 -17.37
N ARG A 124 11.54 -9.22 -17.07
CA ARG A 124 11.65 -10.49 -17.80
C ARG A 124 10.39 -11.36 -17.66
N ARG A 125 9.79 -11.43 -16.46
CA ARG A 125 8.56 -12.20 -16.22
C ARG A 125 7.38 -11.65 -16.99
N VAL A 126 7.23 -10.31 -17.03
CA VAL A 126 6.17 -9.65 -17.80
C VAL A 126 6.33 -9.93 -19.29
N ARG A 127 7.52 -9.72 -19.86
CA ARG A 127 7.77 -10.00 -21.29
C ARG A 127 7.45 -11.43 -21.71
N ARG A 128 7.81 -12.42 -20.87
CA ARG A 128 7.48 -13.83 -21.12
C ARG A 128 5.97 -14.11 -21.16
N LYS A 129 5.16 -13.37 -20.40
CA LYS A 129 3.70 -13.51 -20.45
C LYS A 129 3.12 -12.92 -21.73
N GLN A 130 3.65 -11.77 -22.17
CA GLN A 130 3.21 -11.11 -23.40
C GLN A 130 3.50 -12.00 -24.63
N SER A 131 4.71 -12.54 -24.73
CA SER A 131 5.10 -13.41 -25.86
C SER A 131 4.39 -14.77 -25.87
N ALA A 132 3.67 -15.14 -24.81
CA ALA A 132 2.89 -16.38 -24.74
C ALA A 132 1.40 -16.16 -25.05
N GLN A 133 1.00 -14.90 -25.29
CA GLN A 133 -0.34 -14.52 -25.70
C GLN A 133 -0.42 -14.22 -27.21
N GLU A 134 0.73 -14.23 -27.89
CA GLU A 134 0.90 -14.21 -29.35
C GLU A 134 0.88 -15.64 -29.91
#